data_AF-A0A9P6V3D2-F1
#
_entry.id   AF-A0A9P6V3D2-F1
#
_cell.length_a   1.000
_cell.length_b   1.000
_cell.length_c   1.000
_cell.angle_alpha   90.00
_cell.angle_beta   90.00
_cell.angle_gamma   90.00
#
_symmetry.space_group_name_H-M   'P 1'
#
loop_
_entity.id
_entity.type
_entity.pdbx_description
1 polymer ?
#
loop_
_entity_poly.entity_id
_entity_poly.type
_entity_poly.pdbx_seq_one_letter_code
_entity_poly.pdbx_strand_id
1 'polypeptide(L)'
;MCIMKRLPEQQLQTLQATDIFDESSSALSSTVFASHSETLHTIDFPAPQILKSTTLQDILMFCRALEVLQAHDDYSIYNTLAIEDAVATEWACTRIRHLEISVEFTPDGRDPGCLADPTKTSWKKQDHKHWGMLDKFYTQIGKLENLEVLHIKSAKANLPLDEEDDMDEGIPYRATCLPGLLALEDEATSQIGFLSRWDGLTKLQDFSGSFLVTTQEAAARMGHREAEWFVTHLPALRRATLWDNPYSEKCSDDDVPDVVRIIQRHRPELKDFSMSGAN
;
A
#
# COMPACT_ATOMS: atom_id res chain seq x y z
N MET A 1 8.10 17.72 -24.17
CA MET A 1 6.83 18.50 -24.23
C MET A 1 5.68 17.53 -24.01
N CYS A 2 4.89 17.69 -22.96
CA CYS A 2 3.87 16.71 -22.56
C CYS A 2 2.65 16.76 -23.50
N ILE A 3 2.27 15.61 -24.09
CA ILE A 3 1.12 15.47 -25.00
C ILE A 3 -0.18 15.89 -24.31
N MET A 4 -0.31 15.65 -23.02
CA MET A 4 -1.50 15.99 -22.23
C MET A 4 -1.83 17.50 -22.25
N LYS A 5 -0.82 18.37 -22.45
CA LYS A 5 -1.01 19.84 -22.56
C LYS A 5 -1.59 20.28 -23.90
N ARG A 6 -1.55 19.41 -24.92
CA ARG A 6 -2.08 19.71 -26.26
C ARG A 6 -3.54 19.30 -26.39
N LEU A 7 -4.05 18.49 -25.47
CA LEU A 7 -5.45 18.13 -25.42
C LEU A 7 -6.26 19.30 -24.83
N PRO A 8 -7.47 19.57 -25.34
CA PRO A 8 -8.40 20.47 -24.68
C PRO A 8 -8.67 20.01 -23.25
N GLU A 9 -8.93 20.95 -22.34
CA GLU A 9 -9.25 20.64 -20.95
C GLU A 9 -10.40 19.63 -20.86
N GLN A 10 -10.31 18.77 -19.85
CA GLN A 10 -11.34 17.79 -19.55
C GLN A 10 -11.69 16.87 -20.73
N GLN A 11 -10.68 16.40 -21.46
CA GLN A 11 -10.86 15.40 -22.52
C GLN A 11 -10.02 14.15 -22.32
N LEU A 12 -9.00 14.19 -21.47
CA LEU A 12 -8.15 13.03 -21.22
C LEU A 12 -8.83 12.11 -20.21
N GLN A 13 -9.22 10.92 -20.65
CA GLN A 13 -9.87 9.91 -19.80
C GLN A 13 -8.94 8.84 -19.27
N THR A 14 -7.91 8.51 -20.06
CA THR A 14 -6.96 7.46 -19.74
C THR A 14 -5.56 7.96 -20.03
N LEU A 15 -4.67 7.82 -19.06
CA LEU A 15 -3.24 8.02 -19.22
C LEU A 15 -2.57 6.67 -19.00
N GLN A 16 -2.00 6.12 -20.07
CA GLN A 16 -1.12 4.98 -19.98
C GLN A 16 0.25 5.39 -20.48
N ALA A 17 1.28 5.15 -19.68
CA ALA A 17 2.64 5.52 -20.06
C ALA A 17 3.66 4.53 -19.49
N THR A 18 4.35 3.87 -20.42
CA THR A 18 5.49 2.98 -20.16
C THR A 18 6.78 3.79 -20.08
N ASP A 19 7.80 3.26 -19.40
CA ASP A 19 9.17 3.79 -19.42
C ASP A 19 9.26 5.28 -19.03
N ILE A 20 8.40 5.73 -18.12
CA ILE A 20 8.41 7.13 -17.67
C ILE A 20 9.70 7.43 -16.93
N PHE A 21 10.34 8.53 -17.32
CA PHE A 21 11.45 9.14 -16.60
C PHE A 21 11.03 10.52 -16.10
N ASP A 22 10.57 10.60 -14.86
CA ASP A 22 10.11 11.85 -14.26
C ASP A 22 11.26 12.73 -13.78
N GLU A 23 12.02 13.27 -14.72
CA GLU A 23 13.13 14.21 -14.46
C GLU A 23 12.65 15.62 -14.14
N SER A 24 11.48 16.01 -14.63
CA SER A 24 11.07 17.42 -14.64
C SER A 24 10.71 17.96 -13.25
N SER A 25 10.85 19.28 -13.07
CA SER A 25 10.38 19.94 -11.85
C SER A 25 8.84 19.89 -11.79
N SER A 26 8.32 19.57 -10.61
CA SER A 26 6.91 19.32 -10.26
C SER A 26 5.88 20.39 -10.70
N ALA A 27 6.32 21.55 -11.16
CA ALA A 27 5.42 22.61 -11.61
C ALA A 27 4.63 22.23 -12.88
N LEU A 28 5.13 21.30 -13.69
CA LEU A 28 4.47 20.93 -14.95
C LEU A 28 3.48 19.76 -14.81
N SER A 29 3.55 18.97 -13.72
CA SER A 29 2.66 17.82 -13.45
C SER A 29 1.31 18.27 -12.88
N SER A 30 1.32 19.08 -11.83
CA SER A 30 0.11 19.55 -11.13
C SER A 30 -0.90 20.25 -12.06
N THR A 31 -0.43 21.17 -12.89
CA THR A 31 -1.29 21.90 -13.86
C THR A 31 -1.97 20.96 -14.86
N VAL A 32 -1.28 19.91 -15.28
CA VAL A 32 -1.83 18.95 -16.26
C VAL A 32 -2.93 18.10 -15.63
N PHE A 33 -2.68 17.56 -14.43
CA PHE A 33 -3.68 16.76 -13.73
C PHE A 33 -4.90 17.59 -13.34
N ALA A 34 -4.71 18.85 -12.93
CA ALA A 34 -5.79 19.78 -12.66
C ALA A 34 -6.65 20.08 -13.91
N SER A 35 -6.06 20.23 -15.10
CA SER A 35 -6.81 20.46 -16.35
C SER A 35 -7.68 19.29 -16.80
N HIS A 36 -7.45 18.08 -16.26
CA HIS A 36 -8.21 16.86 -16.59
C HIS A 36 -8.83 16.20 -15.34
N SER A 37 -8.97 16.97 -14.26
CA SER A 37 -9.41 16.49 -12.94
C SER A 37 -10.74 15.75 -12.92
N GLU A 38 -11.68 16.13 -13.78
CA GLU A 38 -13.06 15.62 -13.82
C GLU A 38 -13.26 14.54 -14.89
N THR A 39 -12.25 14.26 -15.72
CA THR A 39 -12.35 13.28 -16.81
C THR A 39 -11.31 12.19 -16.77
N LEU A 40 -10.17 12.39 -16.12
CA LEU A 40 -9.13 11.37 -16.02
C LEU A 40 -9.55 10.28 -15.03
N HIS A 41 -10.01 9.14 -15.58
CA HIS A 41 -10.53 7.99 -14.85
C HIS A 41 -9.48 6.91 -14.60
N THR A 42 -8.50 6.78 -15.48
CA THR A 42 -7.50 5.71 -15.43
C THR A 42 -6.11 6.27 -15.62
N ILE A 43 -5.21 5.95 -14.69
CA ILE A 43 -3.79 6.18 -14.80
C ILE A 43 -3.08 4.84 -14.57
N ASP A 44 -2.34 4.40 -15.58
CA ASP A 44 -1.60 3.16 -15.56
C ASP A 44 -0.14 3.42 -15.97
N PHE A 45 0.77 3.07 -15.08
CA PHE A 45 2.21 3.12 -15.28
C PHE A 45 2.77 1.70 -15.28
N PRO A 46 2.75 1.01 -16.42
CA PRO A 46 3.40 -0.29 -16.57
C PRO A 46 4.92 -0.10 -16.61
N ALA A 47 5.63 -0.63 -15.60
CA ALA A 47 7.08 -0.58 -15.48
C ALA A 47 7.68 0.84 -15.67
N PRO A 48 7.32 1.80 -14.79
CA PRO A 48 7.93 3.12 -14.85
C PRO A 48 9.42 3.04 -14.49
N GLN A 49 10.27 3.82 -15.16
CA GLN A 49 11.70 3.85 -14.85
C GLN A 49 11.94 4.67 -13.57
N ILE A 50 11.41 5.89 -13.54
CA ILE A 50 11.45 6.78 -12.37
C ILE A 50 10.13 7.55 -12.30
N LEU A 51 9.40 7.38 -11.20
CA LEU A 51 8.17 8.09 -10.90
C LEU A 51 8.31 8.76 -9.53
N LYS A 52 8.36 10.10 -9.52
CA LYS A 52 8.54 10.85 -8.28
C LYS A 52 7.30 10.75 -7.40
N SER A 53 7.54 10.68 -6.09
CA SER A 53 6.51 10.80 -5.05
C SER A 53 5.59 12.02 -5.26
N THR A 54 6.14 13.17 -5.64
CA THR A 54 5.34 14.40 -5.91
C THR A 54 4.35 14.22 -7.07
N THR A 55 4.68 13.39 -8.06
CA THR A 55 3.78 13.14 -9.19
C THR A 55 2.62 12.25 -8.77
N LEU A 56 2.87 11.21 -7.96
CA LEU A 56 1.82 10.39 -7.35
C LEU A 56 0.93 11.24 -6.42
N GLN A 57 1.52 12.14 -5.64
CA GLN A 57 0.79 13.09 -4.80
C GLN A 57 -0.11 14.01 -5.63
N ASP A 58 0.42 14.61 -6.70
CA ASP A 58 -0.37 15.48 -7.60
C ASP A 58 -1.57 14.72 -8.19
N ILE A 59 -1.39 13.47 -8.59
CA ILE A 59 -2.46 12.61 -9.10
C ILE A 59 -3.56 12.44 -8.03
N LEU A 60 -3.19 12.02 -6.82
CA LEU A 60 -4.13 11.78 -5.73
C LEU A 60 -4.87 13.06 -5.29
N MET A 61 -4.20 14.21 -5.39
CA MET A 61 -4.74 15.51 -4.99
C MET A 61 -5.63 16.17 -6.06
N PHE A 62 -5.35 15.99 -7.36
CA PHE A 62 -6.05 16.71 -8.42
C PHE A 62 -7.07 15.87 -9.21
N CYS A 63 -6.88 14.56 -9.35
CA CYS A 63 -7.71 13.72 -10.22
C CYS A 63 -8.98 13.21 -9.51
N ARG A 64 -10.00 14.06 -9.37
CA ARG A 64 -11.27 13.75 -8.69
C ARG A 64 -12.07 12.60 -9.32
N ALA A 65 -11.99 12.47 -10.63
CA ALA A 65 -12.69 11.44 -11.38
C ALA A 65 -11.93 10.10 -11.45
N LEU A 66 -10.75 9.99 -10.83
CA LEU A 66 -9.88 8.83 -10.90
C LEU A 66 -10.54 7.62 -10.26
N GLU A 67 -10.62 6.53 -11.02
CA GLU A 67 -11.16 5.23 -10.61
C GLU A 67 -10.04 4.17 -10.52
N VAL A 68 -8.99 4.30 -11.32
CA VAL A 68 -7.88 3.35 -11.39
C VAL A 68 -6.55 4.10 -11.34
N LEU A 69 -5.73 3.79 -10.34
CA LEU A 69 -4.34 4.20 -10.26
C LEU A 69 -3.48 2.96 -10.08
N GLN A 70 -2.61 2.69 -11.06
CA GLN A 70 -1.69 1.55 -11.02
C GLN A 70 -0.27 2.03 -11.34
N ALA A 71 0.65 1.74 -10.43
CA ALA A 71 2.09 1.89 -10.63
C ALA A 71 2.73 0.52 -10.44
N HIS A 72 2.88 -0.20 -11.55
CA HIS A 72 3.41 -1.56 -11.54
C HIS A 72 4.93 -1.52 -11.39
N ASP A 73 5.41 -1.91 -10.22
CA ASP A 73 6.82 -2.18 -9.98
C ASP A 73 6.98 -3.37 -9.06
N ASP A 74 7.81 -4.34 -9.46
CA ASP A 74 8.16 -5.48 -8.63
C ASP A 74 9.22 -5.10 -7.60
N TYR A 75 9.99 -4.04 -7.91
CA TYR A 75 10.99 -3.48 -7.02
C TYR A 75 10.48 -2.17 -6.45
N SER A 76 10.83 -1.88 -5.21
CA SER A 76 10.11 -0.83 -4.49
C SER A 76 10.82 0.51 -4.50
N ILE A 77 11.92 0.73 -5.22
CA ILE A 77 12.85 1.83 -4.88
C ILE A 77 12.70 3.10 -5.72
N TYR A 78 12.31 3.02 -7.00
CA TYR A 78 12.31 4.19 -7.90
C TYR A 78 10.93 4.81 -8.14
N ASN A 79 9.87 4.12 -7.71
CA ASN A 79 8.49 4.45 -8.05
C ASN A 79 7.60 4.48 -6.79
N THR A 80 8.06 5.22 -5.77
CA THR A 80 7.41 5.28 -4.46
C THR A 80 6.71 6.58 -4.20
N LEU A 81 5.59 6.47 -3.50
CA LEU A 81 4.97 7.58 -2.79
C LEU A 81 5.59 7.64 -1.39
N ALA A 82 6.33 8.70 -1.08
CA ALA A 82 6.77 8.96 0.28
C ALA A 82 5.56 9.20 1.18
N ILE A 83 5.56 8.63 2.39
CA ILE A 83 4.43 8.77 3.30
C ILE A 83 4.13 10.23 3.65
N GLU A 84 5.16 11.08 3.76
CA GLU A 84 5.02 12.52 3.97
C GLU A 84 4.16 13.16 2.88
N ASP A 85 4.40 12.79 1.61
CA ASP A 85 3.67 13.33 0.48
C ASP A 85 2.25 12.74 0.42
N ALA A 86 2.11 11.45 0.73
CA ALA A 86 0.82 10.76 0.77
C ALA A 86 -0.18 11.41 1.74
N VAL A 87 0.31 12.01 2.83
CA VAL A 87 -0.51 12.58 3.91
C VAL A 87 -0.43 14.10 4.01
N ALA A 88 0.29 14.75 3.08
CA ALA A 88 0.43 16.20 3.08
C ALA A 88 -0.92 16.91 2.84
N THR A 89 -1.77 16.32 1.99
CA THR A 89 -3.09 16.84 1.62
C THR A 89 -4.10 15.70 1.51
N GLU A 90 -5.38 15.99 1.78
CA GLU A 90 -6.47 15.03 1.60
C GLU A 90 -6.61 14.61 0.13
N TRP A 91 -6.77 13.31 -0.11
CA TRP A 91 -6.97 12.78 -1.45
C TRP A 91 -8.30 13.25 -2.04
N ALA A 92 -8.25 13.83 -3.25
CA ALA A 92 -9.46 14.25 -3.97
C ALA A 92 -10.09 13.10 -4.77
N CYS A 93 -9.32 12.07 -5.09
CA CYS A 93 -9.70 10.88 -5.84
C CYS A 93 -10.49 9.86 -5.00
N THR A 94 -11.65 10.25 -4.46
CA THR A 94 -12.48 9.38 -3.60
C THR A 94 -13.26 8.29 -4.36
N ARG A 95 -13.17 8.31 -5.70
CA ARG A 95 -13.82 7.34 -6.60
C ARG A 95 -12.93 6.15 -6.97
N ILE A 96 -11.72 6.08 -6.43
CA ILE A 96 -10.81 4.98 -6.71
C ILE A 96 -11.47 3.64 -6.36
N ARG A 97 -11.45 2.74 -7.35
CA ARG A 97 -11.87 1.34 -7.27
C ARG A 97 -10.66 0.41 -7.32
N HIS A 98 -9.57 0.83 -7.96
CA HIS A 98 -8.32 0.08 -8.01
C HIS A 98 -7.15 0.98 -7.62
N LEU A 99 -6.47 0.64 -6.52
CA LEU A 99 -5.25 1.31 -6.08
C LEU A 99 -4.09 0.31 -6.02
N GLU A 100 -3.11 0.47 -6.91
CA GLU A 100 -1.83 -0.23 -6.85
C GLU A 100 -0.68 0.79 -6.79
N ILE A 101 -0.01 0.89 -5.63
CA ILE A 101 1.10 1.81 -5.40
C ILE A 101 2.16 1.22 -4.47
N SER A 102 3.41 1.64 -4.66
CA SER A 102 4.50 1.43 -3.69
C SER A 102 4.62 2.65 -2.80
N VAL A 103 4.80 2.44 -1.49
CA VAL A 103 4.84 3.51 -0.49
C VAL A 103 6.10 3.37 0.36
N GLU A 104 6.87 4.45 0.44
CA GLU A 104 8.02 4.55 1.33
C GLU A 104 7.55 5.04 2.70
N PHE A 105 7.49 4.12 3.67
CA PHE A 105 7.05 4.43 5.02
C PHE A 105 8.16 5.05 5.85
N THR A 106 9.39 4.56 5.71
CA THR A 106 10.51 4.92 6.55
C THR A 106 11.62 5.49 5.67
N PRO A 107 11.60 6.78 5.34
CA PRO A 107 12.60 7.37 4.44
C PRO A 107 14.03 7.31 4.99
N ASP A 108 14.20 7.09 6.30
CA ASP A 108 15.50 6.84 6.93
C ASP A 108 15.87 5.36 7.04
N GLY A 109 15.04 4.46 6.49
CA GLY A 109 15.23 3.01 6.47
C GLY A 109 15.13 2.34 7.84
N ARG A 110 14.76 3.09 8.88
CA ARG A 110 14.65 2.55 10.23
C ARG A 110 13.30 1.93 10.42
N ASP A 111 13.29 0.69 10.93
CA ASP A 111 12.06 0.14 11.47
C ASP A 111 11.57 1.05 12.59
N PRO A 112 10.29 1.49 12.56
CA PRO A 112 9.79 2.39 13.56
C PRO A 112 9.88 1.72 14.93
N GLY A 113 10.34 2.46 15.95
CA GLY A 113 10.49 1.92 17.31
C GLY A 113 9.18 1.38 17.91
N CYS A 114 8.05 1.68 17.26
CA CYS A 114 6.73 1.14 17.56
C CYS A 114 6.65 -0.39 17.50
N LEU A 115 7.55 -1.06 16.77
CA LEU A 115 7.59 -2.53 16.76
C LEU A 115 8.16 -3.11 18.05
N ALA A 116 9.09 -2.39 18.69
CA ALA A 116 9.77 -2.83 19.89
C ALA A 116 9.05 -2.43 21.19
N ASP A 117 8.37 -1.27 21.19
CA ASP A 117 7.62 -0.79 22.34
C ASP A 117 6.18 -0.40 21.98
N PRO A 118 5.19 -1.30 22.15
CA PRO A 118 3.78 -1.00 21.91
C PRO A 118 3.21 0.01 22.93
N THR A 119 3.81 0.14 24.13
CA THR A 119 3.32 1.06 25.17
C THR A 119 3.59 2.53 24.86
N LYS A 120 4.38 2.81 23.82
CA LYS A 120 4.82 4.15 23.42
C LYS A 120 5.69 4.87 24.46
N THR A 121 6.16 4.17 25.50
CA THR A 121 6.90 4.78 26.62
C THR A 121 8.29 5.25 26.19
N SER A 122 8.97 4.49 25.33
CA SER A 122 10.30 4.81 24.82
C SER A 122 10.29 5.60 23.51
N TRP A 123 9.11 6.01 23.03
CA TRP A 123 8.97 6.68 21.74
C TRP A 123 9.56 8.08 21.80
N LYS A 124 10.31 8.42 20.75
CA LYS A 124 10.81 9.77 20.49
C LYS A 124 9.74 10.56 19.75
N LYS A 125 9.93 11.88 19.70
CA LYS A 125 9.06 12.78 18.92
C LYS A 125 8.93 12.35 17.45
N GLN A 126 9.98 11.79 16.86
CA GLN A 126 9.98 11.27 15.49
C GLN A 126 9.07 10.04 15.36
N ASP A 127 9.11 9.11 16.30
CA ASP A 127 8.23 7.93 16.30
C ASP A 127 6.75 8.34 16.37
N HIS A 128 6.40 9.28 17.25
CA HIS A 128 5.04 9.83 17.32
C HIS A 128 4.61 10.52 16.02
N LYS A 129 5.51 11.31 15.40
CA LYS A 129 5.23 11.97 14.13
C LYS A 129 4.97 10.93 13.05
N HIS A 130 5.83 9.93 12.92
CA HIS A 130 5.71 8.87 11.94
C HIS A 130 4.42 8.06 12.14
N TRP A 131 4.11 7.67 13.38
CA TRP A 131 2.84 6.99 13.70
C TRP A 131 1.61 7.83 13.34
N GLY A 132 1.66 9.15 13.57
CA GLY A 132 0.60 10.06 13.15
C GLY A 132 0.47 10.19 11.62
N MET A 133 1.55 9.98 10.87
CA MET A 133 1.50 9.91 9.40
C MET A 133 0.86 8.59 8.94
N LEU A 134 1.21 7.46 9.57
CA LEU A 134 0.55 6.17 9.31
C LEU A 134 -0.96 6.26 9.52
N ASP A 135 -1.40 6.81 10.66
CA ASP A 135 -2.83 6.99 10.97
C ASP A 135 -3.56 7.77 9.87
N LYS A 136 -2.97 8.90 9.43
CA LYS A 136 -3.53 9.70 8.34
C LYS A 136 -3.58 8.93 7.03
N PHE A 137 -2.50 8.25 6.66
CA PHE A 137 -2.42 7.48 5.43
C PHE A 137 -3.50 6.38 5.39
N TYR A 138 -3.58 5.56 6.44
CA TYR A 138 -4.57 4.49 6.52
C TYR A 138 -6.00 5.01 6.63
N THR A 139 -6.22 6.16 7.28
CA THR A 139 -7.52 6.83 7.29
C THR A 139 -7.94 7.29 5.91
N GLN A 140 -7.01 7.81 5.09
CA GLN A 140 -7.33 8.21 3.71
C GLN A 140 -7.71 7.01 2.84
N ILE A 141 -6.99 5.89 2.96
CA ILE A 141 -7.37 4.63 2.30
C ILE A 141 -8.76 4.20 2.76
N GLY A 142 -9.02 4.23 4.08
CA GLY A 142 -10.31 3.87 4.67
C GLY A 142 -11.51 4.70 4.17
N LYS A 143 -11.28 5.92 3.67
CA LYS A 143 -12.30 6.77 3.05
C LYS A 143 -12.63 6.39 1.60
N LEU A 144 -11.87 5.49 0.97
CA LEU A 144 -12.13 5.01 -0.39
C LEU A 144 -13.23 3.95 -0.40
N GLU A 145 -14.48 4.34 -0.10
CA GLU A 145 -15.64 3.43 0.02
C GLU A 145 -15.96 2.64 -1.27
N ASN A 146 -15.40 3.06 -2.41
CA ASN A 146 -15.55 2.40 -3.70
C ASN A 146 -14.41 1.44 -4.04
N LEU A 147 -13.41 1.31 -3.17
CA LEU A 147 -12.24 0.49 -3.40
C LEU A 147 -12.60 -1.00 -3.50
N GLU A 148 -12.21 -1.62 -4.60
CA GLU A 148 -12.44 -3.03 -4.93
C GLU A 148 -11.12 -3.81 -4.96
N VAL A 149 -10.03 -3.17 -5.38
CA VAL A 149 -8.69 -3.76 -5.44
C VAL A 149 -7.72 -2.86 -4.71
N LEU A 150 -7.05 -3.40 -3.69
CA LEU A 150 -6.00 -2.71 -2.95
C LEU A 150 -4.70 -3.52 -3.02
N HIS A 151 -3.70 -2.91 -3.64
CA HIS A 151 -2.36 -3.46 -3.75
C HIS A 151 -1.33 -2.44 -3.27
N ILE A 152 -0.91 -2.55 -2.01
CA ILE A 152 0.10 -1.63 -1.43
C ILE A 152 1.39 -2.40 -1.16
N LYS A 153 2.48 -1.94 -1.77
CA LYS A 153 3.82 -2.47 -1.53
C LYS A 153 4.57 -1.50 -0.61
N SER A 154 5.12 -1.99 0.48
CA SER A 154 6.03 -1.18 1.30
C SER A 154 7.40 -1.17 0.65
N ALA A 155 7.85 0.02 0.33
CA ALA A 155 9.21 0.28 -0.07
C ALA A 155 10.09 0.46 1.15
N LYS A 156 11.21 -0.27 1.18
CA LYS A 156 12.28 0.02 2.14
C LYS A 156 13.08 1.21 1.60
N ALA A 157 13.47 2.13 2.47
CA ALA A 157 14.47 3.10 2.05
C ALA A 157 15.74 2.38 1.62
N ASN A 158 16.43 2.99 0.67
CA ASN A 158 17.76 2.58 0.25
C ASN A 158 18.64 2.50 1.50
N LEU A 159 18.85 1.27 2.01
CA LEU A 159 19.93 1.06 2.96
C LEU A 159 21.19 1.49 2.21
N PRO A 160 22.07 2.31 2.83
CA PRO A 160 23.34 2.60 2.21
C PRO A 160 23.98 1.24 1.92
N LEU A 161 24.12 0.92 0.64
CA LEU A 161 24.80 -0.27 0.19
C LEU A 161 26.16 -0.21 0.86
N ASP A 162 26.47 -1.22 1.69
CA ASP A 162 27.86 -1.43 2.06
C ASP A 162 28.60 -1.57 0.72
N GLU A 163 29.59 -0.70 0.49
CA GLU A 163 30.16 -0.34 -0.83
C GLU A 163 30.74 -1.51 -1.66
N GLU A 164 30.61 -2.76 -1.20
CA GLU A 164 31.23 -3.95 -1.76
C GLU A 164 30.27 -4.97 -2.40
N ASP A 165 28.94 -4.85 -2.25
CA ASP A 165 27.98 -5.77 -2.90
C ASP A 165 27.33 -5.12 -4.13
N ASP A 166 27.92 -5.43 -5.29
CA ASP A 166 27.72 -4.84 -6.63
C ASP A 166 26.37 -5.21 -7.31
N MET A 167 25.31 -5.50 -6.55
CA MET A 167 24.02 -5.87 -7.11
C MET A 167 22.91 -5.04 -6.44
N ASP A 168 22.34 -4.11 -7.22
CA ASP A 168 21.09 -3.37 -6.98
C ASP A 168 19.87 -4.33 -6.88
N GLU A 169 19.98 -5.45 -6.17
CA GLU A 169 18.84 -6.32 -5.89
C GLU A 169 17.96 -5.63 -4.84
N GLY A 170 17.03 -4.81 -5.34
CA GLY A 170 16.01 -4.19 -4.51
C GLY A 170 15.34 -5.21 -3.62
N ILE A 171 15.14 -4.87 -2.35
CA ILE A 171 14.52 -5.77 -1.37
C ILE A 171 13.08 -6.05 -1.85
N PRO A 172 12.69 -7.33 -2.02
CA PRO A 172 11.34 -7.64 -2.46
C PRO A 172 10.33 -7.11 -1.44
N TYR A 173 9.22 -6.53 -1.91
CA TYR A 173 8.15 -6.01 -1.04
C TYR A 173 7.56 -7.06 -0.08
N ARG A 174 7.81 -8.33 -0.35
CA ARG A 174 7.40 -9.47 0.50
C ARG A 174 8.23 -9.59 1.77
N ALA A 175 9.41 -8.98 1.81
CA ALA A 175 10.23 -8.90 3.02
C ALA A 175 9.85 -7.70 3.91
N THR A 176 8.89 -6.88 3.49
CA THR A 176 8.45 -5.68 4.22
C THR A 176 7.02 -5.86 4.75
N CYS A 177 6.66 -5.05 5.75
CA CYS A 177 5.33 -5.03 6.34
C CYS A 177 4.79 -3.59 6.38
N LEU A 178 3.47 -3.45 6.46
CA LEU A 178 2.78 -2.17 6.63
C LEU A 178 2.52 -1.96 8.13
N PRO A 179 3.29 -1.11 8.82
CA PRO A 179 3.32 -1.11 10.28
C PRO A 179 1.94 -0.84 10.89
N GLY A 180 1.51 -1.72 11.80
CA GLY A 180 0.26 -1.61 12.56
C GLY A 180 -1.01 -1.84 11.75
N LEU A 181 -0.92 -2.04 10.44
CA LEU A 181 -2.09 -2.04 9.57
C LEU A 181 -3.00 -3.24 9.81
N LEU A 182 -2.40 -4.40 10.06
CA LEU A 182 -3.13 -5.66 10.26
C LEU A 182 -3.56 -5.90 11.72
N ALA A 183 -3.31 -4.95 12.61
CA ALA A 183 -3.62 -5.05 14.03
C ALA A 183 -4.83 -4.18 14.38
N LEU A 184 -5.70 -4.65 15.29
CA LEU A 184 -6.68 -3.79 15.94
C LEU A 184 -6.03 -3.02 17.08
N GLU A 185 -6.47 -1.77 17.30
CA GLU A 185 -6.08 -1.01 18.48
C GLU A 185 -6.83 -1.53 19.72
N ASP A 186 -6.11 -1.73 20.82
CA ASP A 186 -6.67 -2.16 22.11
C ASP A 186 -5.93 -1.47 23.26
N GLU A 187 -6.61 -0.49 23.87
CA GLU A 187 -6.08 0.28 24.99
C GLU A 187 -5.77 -0.59 26.21
N ALA A 188 -6.51 -1.68 26.45
CA ALA A 188 -6.35 -2.51 27.63
C ALA A 188 -5.04 -3.30 27.60
N THR A 189 -4.60 -3.71 26.41
CA THR A 189 -3.33 -4.42 26.18
C THR A 189 -2.21 -3.50 25.70
N SER A 190 -2.50 -2.20 25.53
CA SER A 190 -1.62 -1.24 24.85
C SER A 190 -1.25 -1.68 23.43
N GLN A 191 -2.09 -2.50 22.78
CA GLN A 191 -1.89 -2.88 21.40
C GLN A 191 -2.25 -1.69 20.51
N ILE A 192 -1.33 -1.37 19.61
CA ILE A 192 -1.50 -0.30 18.64
C ILE A 192 -1.82 -0.92 17.29
N GLY A 193 -2.75 -0.31 16.57
CA GLY A 193 -3.22 -0.86 15.31
C GLY A 193 -4.08 0.11 14.52
N PHE A 194 -4.24 -0.17 13.23
CA PHE A 194 -5.00 0.67 12.31
C PHE A 194 -6.05 -0.09 11.52
N LEU A 195 -6.26 -1.38 11.82
CA LEU A 195 -7.18 -2.21 11.04
C LEU A 195 -8.60 -1.64 11.00
N SER A 196 -9.07 -1.05 12.11
CA SER A 196 -10.38 -0.40 12.21
C SER A 196 -10.55 0.84 11.31
N ARG A 197 -9.46 1.43 10.79
CA ARG A 197 -9.56 2.52 9.81
C ARG A 197 -10.20 2.07 8.52
N TRP A 198 -10.29 0.76 8.28
CA TRP A 198 -10.81 0.17 7.04
C TRP A 198 -12.23 -0.39 7.15
N ASP A 199 -12.95 -0.11 8.24
CA ASP A 199 -14.35 -0.53 8.46
C ASP A 199 -15.27 -0.14 7.28
N GLY A 200 -14.95 0.93 6.53
CA GLY A 200 -15.71 1.41 5.38
C GLY A 200 -15.48 0.67 4.06
N LEU A 201 -14.44 -0.18 3.96
CA LEU A 201 -14.00 -0.82 2.71
C LEU A 201 -14.83 -2.06 2.35
N THR A 202 -16.15 -1.95 2.47
CA THR A 202 -17.09 -3.07 2.31
C THR A 202 -17.14 -3.66 0.90
N LYS A 203 -16.62 -2.95 -0.11
CA LYS A 203 -16.53 -3.38 -1.52
C LYS A 203 -15.19 -4.01 -1.88
N LEU A 204 -14.23 -4.05 -0.96
CA LEU A 204 -12.90 -4.59 -1.22
C LEU A 204 -13.00 -6.08 -1.56
N GLN A 205 -12.59 -6.45 -2.77
CA GLN A 205 -12.61 -7.81 -3.30
C GLN A 205 -11.22 -8.43 -3.28
N ASP A 206 -10.20 -7.66 -3.62
CA ASP A 206 -8.82 -8.13 -3.72
C ASP A 206 -7.89 -7.31 -2.84
N PHE A 207 -7.10 -8.03 -2.06
CA PHE A 207 -6.21 -7.48 -1.07
C PHE A 207 -4.82 -8.13 -1.16
N SER A 208 -3.81 -7.39 -1.62
CA SER A 208 -2.47 -7.93 -1.86
C SER A 208 -1.36 -6.91 -1.63
N GLY A 209 -0.10 -7.36 -1.57
CA GLY A 209 1.06 -6.50 -1.35
C GLY A 209 1.84 -6.88 -0.09
N SER A 210 2.30 -5.90 0.68
CA SER A 210 3.10 -6.10 1.90
C SER A 210 2.25 -6.43 3.14
N PHE A 211 1.25 -7.30 2.96
CA PHE A 211 0.27 -7.71 3.98
C PHE A 211 0.53 -9.11 4.55
N LEU A 212 1.79 -9.50 4.63
CA LEU A 212 2.15 -10.86 4.97
C LEU A 212 2.15 -11.09 6.48
N VAL A 213 1.32 -12.05 6.92
CA VAL A 213 1.15 -12.46 8.33
C VAL A 213 2.41 -13.11 8.89
N THR A 214 3.32 -13.55 8.01
CA THR A 214 4.60 -14.18 8.38
C THR A 214 5.69 -13.18 8.73
N THR A 215 5.47 -11.89 8.48
CA THR A 215 6.38 -10.85 8.96
C THR A 215 6.37 -10.83 10.48
N GLN A 216 7.51 -10.53 11.10
CA GLN A 216 7.64 -10.53 12.57
C GLN A 216 6.60 -9.61 13.23
N GLU A 217 6.31 -8.47 12.61
CA GLU A 217 5.31 -7.50 13.06
C GLU A 217 3.89 -8.08 13.05
N ALA A 218 3.46 -8.60 11.90
CA ALA A 218 2.12 -9.13 11.75
C ALA A 218 1.92 -10.39 12.60
N ALA A 219 2.92 -11.29 12.65
CA ALA A 219 2.86 -12.50 13.47
C ALA A 219 2.72 -12.20 14.97
N ALA A 220 3.29 -11.10 15.45
CA ALA A 220 3.20 -10.69 16.85
C ALA A 220 1.86 -10.04 17.23
N ARG A 221 1.09 -9.55 16.24
CA ARG A 221 -0.08 -8.70 16.48
C ARG A 221 -1.38 -9.27 15.95
N MET A 222 -1.33 -10.10 14.90
CA MET A 222 -2.51 -10.73 14.35
C MET A 222 -2.90 -11.95 15.16
N GLY A 223 -4.06 -11.89 15.79
CA GLY A 223 -4.67 -13.01 16.47
C GLY A 223 -6.04 -13.37 15.91
N HIS A 224 -6.79 -14.08 16.75
CA HIS A 224 -8.16 -14.49 16.45
C HIS A 224 -9.09 -13.30 16.19
N ARG A 225 -8.93 -12.20 16.96
CA ARG A 225 -9.78 -11.00 16.85
C ARG A 225 -9.61 -10.31 15.50
N GLU A 226 -8.38 -10.18 15.02
CA GLU A 226 -8.07 -9.62 13.71
C GLU A 226 -8.69 -10.50 12.60
N ALA A 227 -8.55 -11.83 12.69
CA ALA A 227 -9.18 -12.74 11.74
C ALA A 227 -10.72 -12.57 11.69
N GLU A 228 -11.38 -12.51 12.85
CA GLU A 228 -12.82 -12.27 12.93
C GLU A 228 -13.22 -10.91 12.36
N TRP A 229 -12.39 -9.89 12.57
CA TRP A 229 -12.61 -8.56 12.01
C TRP A 229 -12.61 -8.62 10.48
N PHE A 230 -11.63 -9.29 9.85
CA PHE A 230 -11.57 -9.45 8.38
C PHE A 230 -12.83 -10.11 7.82
N VAL A 231 -13.30 -11.18 8.48
CA VAL A 231 -14.50 -11.91 8.08
C VAL A 231 -15.74 -11.02 8.13
N THR A 232 -15.83 -10.16 9.16
CA THR A 232 -17.02 -9.36 9.46
C THR A 232 -17.07 -8.03 8.71
N HIS A 233 -15.94 -7.35 8.55
CA HIS A 233 -15.87 -5.97 8.04
C HIS A 233 -15.51 -5.89 6.55
N LEU A 234 -14.97 -6.96 5.96
CA LEU A 234 -14.68 -7.06 4.53
C LEU A 234 -15.54 -8.16 3.86
N PRO A 235 -16.88 -7.97 3.80
CA PRO A 235 -17.79 -8.99 3.31
C PRO A 235 -17.60 -9.32 1.82
N ALA A 236 -17.15 -8.34 1.01
CA ALA A 236 -16.92 -8.55 -0.42
C ALA A 236 -15.58 -9.20 -0.76
N LEU A 237 -14.71 -9.43 0.24
CA LEU A 237 -13.37 -9.97 0.01
C LEU A 237 -13.47 -11.33 -0.68
N ARG A 238 -12.66 -11.53 -1.73
CA ARG A 238 -12.57 -12.73 -2.56
C ARG A 238 -11.16 -13.28 -2.63
N ARG A 239 -10.15 -12.41 -2.62
CA ARG A 239 -8.73 -12.77 -2.62
C ARG A 239 -7.98 -11.95 -1.60
N ALA A 240 -7.11 -12.61 -0.84
CA ALA A 240 -6.27 -11.97 0.16
C ALA A 240 -4.90 -12.64 0.22
N THR A 241 -3.86 -11.95 -0.26
CA THR A 241 -2.48 -12.40 -0.19
C THR A 241 -1.92 -12.08 1.20
N LEU A 242 -2.33 -12.88 2.18
CA LEU A 242 -1.88 -12.77 3.58
C LEU A 242 -0.66 -13.63 3.87
N TRP A 243 -0.35 -14.60 3.02
CA TRP A 243 0.74 -15.53 3.23
C TRP A 243 1.42 -15.85 1.91
N ASP A 244 2.74 -15.81 1.95
CA ASP A 244 3.58 -16.23 0.84
C ASP A 244 4.77 -16.99 1.40
N ASN A 245 4.99 -18.20 0.89
CA ASN A 245 6.14 -19.01 1.23
C ASN A 245 6.98 -19.21 -0.03
N PRO A 246 7.92 -18.30 -0.33
CA PRO A 246 8.71 -18.38 -1.54
C PRO A 246 9.65 -19.61 -1.55
N TYR A 247 9.85 -20.27 -0.41
CA TYR A 247 10.83 -21.35 -0.26
C TYR A 247 10.24 -22.76 -0.26
N SER A 248 8.92 -22.92 -0.20
CA SER A 248 8.32 -24.25 -0.16
C SER A 248 7.77 -24.67 -1.52
N GLU A 249 8.51 -25.50 -2.24
CA GLU A 249 7.93 -26.33 -3.32
C GLU A 249 6.87 -27.30 -2.77
N LYS A 250 6.87 -27.53 -1.46
CA LYS A 250 5.93 -28.38 -0.72
C LYS A 250 5.52 -27.67 0.57
N CYS A 251 4.58 -26.73 0.46
CA CYS A 251 3.97 -26.15 1.66
C CYS A 251 3.15 -27.26 2.33
N SER A 252 3.48 -27.62 3.57
CA SER A 252 2.64 -28.54 4.34
C SER A 252 1.46 -27.75 4.90
N ASP A 253 0.30 -28.37 5.05
CA ASP A 253 -0.86 -27.72 5.69
C ASP A 253 -0.54 -27.23 7.11
N ASP A 254 0.48 -27.82 7.75
CA ASP A 254 0.98 -27.46 9.08
C ASP A 254 1.66 -26.09 9.11
N ASP A 255 2.17 -25.60 7.96
CA ASP A 255 2.88 -24.31 7.84
C ASP A 255 1.93 -23.11 7.71
N VAL A 256 0.63 -23.34 7.49
CA VAL A 256 -0.37 -22.27 7.35
C VAL A 256 -0.59 -21.58 8.70
N PRO A 257 -0.39 -20.26 8.82
CA PRO A 257 -0.61 -19.53 10.06
C PRO A 257 -2.05 -19.67 10.58
N ASP A 258 -2.23 -19.79 11.90
CA ASP A 258 -3.54 -20.01 12.51
C ASP A 258 -4.56 -18.92 12.17
N VAL A 259 -4.13 -17.66 12.07
CA VAL A 259 -4.97 -16.54 11.63
C VAL A 259 -5.56 -16.78 10.24
N VAL A 260 -4.76 -17.30 9.31
CA VAL A 260 -5.18 -17.64 7.94
C VAL A 260 -6.17 -18.80 7.97
N ARG A 261 -5.91 -19.84 8.79
CA ARG A 261 -6.83 -20.97 8.97
C ARG A 261 -8.19 -20.53 9.51
N ILE A 262 -8.22 -19.57 10.44
CA ILE A 262 -9.47 -19.03 10.99
C ILE A 262 -10.25 -18.32 9.88
N ILE A 263 -9.61 -17.46 9.08
CA ILE A 263 -10.27 -16.77 7.97
C ILE A 263 -10.80 -17.79 6.96
N GLN A 264 -9.98 -18.75 6.54
CA GLN A 264 -10.37 -19.83 5.61
C GLN A 264 -11.55 -20.65 6.11
N ARG A 265 -11.61 -20.97 7.41
CA ARG A 265 -12.72 -21.71 8.01
C ARG A 265 -14.05 -20.93 7.93
N HIS A 266 -14.01 -19.62 8.14
CA HIS A 266 -15.20 -18.78 8.11
C HIS A 266 -15.60 -18.37 6.69
N ARG A 267 -14.65 -18.32 5.76
CA ARG A 267 -14.81 -17.85 4.39
C ARG A 267 -14.11 -18.81 3.40
N PRO A 268 -14.61 -20.05 3.24
CA PRO A 268 -13.96 -21.08 2.42
C PRO A 268 -13.94 -20.74 0.91
N GLU A 269 -14.71 -19.73 0.48
CA GLU A 269 -14.72 -19.23 -0.89
C GLU A 269 -13.58 -18.25 -1.21
N LEU A 270 -12.87 -17.75 -0.18
CA LEU A 270 -11.70 -16.90 -0.38
C LEU A 270 -10.58 -17.70 -1.05
N LYS A 271 -10.17 -17.24 -2.24
CA LYS A 271 -9.10 -17.86 -3.03
C LYS A 271 -7.75 -17.27 -2.65
N ASP A 272 -6.70 -18.04 -2.93
CA ASP A 272 -5.31 -17.58 -2.98
C ASP A 272 -4.78 -16.97 -1.67
N PHE A 273 -4.89 -17.70 -0.56
CA PHE A 273 -4.11 -17.38 0.65
C PHE A 273 -2.62 -17.72 0.52
N SER A 274 -2.26 -18.53 -0.48
CA SER A 274 -0.88 -18.75 -0.90
C SER A 274 -0.79 -18.41 -2.38
N MET A 275 0.29 -17.75 -2.78
CA MET A 275 0.62 -17.55 -4.19
C MET A 275 1.02 -18.88 -4.83
N SER A 276 0.06 -19.70 -5.22
CA SER A 276 0.34 -20.87 -6.06
C SER A 276 0.21 -20.49 -7.53
N GLY A 277 1.36 -20.39 -8.21
CA GLY A 277 1.47 -20.46 -9.67
C GLY A 277 1.58 -19.12 -10.38
N ALA A 278 2.81 -18.66 -10.56
CA ALA A 278 3.15 -17.91 -11.76
C ALA A 278 2.90 -18.83 -12.98
N ASN A 279 1.95 -18.45 -13.84
CA ASN A 279 1.87 -18.94 -15.22
C ASN A 279 2.84 -18.15 -16.09
#